data_AF-A0A6G4WNZ0-F1
#
_entry.id   AF-A0A6G4WNZ0-F1
#
_cell.length_a   1.000
_cell.length_b   1.000
_cell.length_c   1.000
_cell.angle_alpha   90.00
_cell.angle_beta   90.00
_cell.angle_gamma   90.00
#
_symmetry.space_group_name_H-M   'P 1'
#
loop_
_entity.id
_entity.type
_entity.pdbx_description
1 polymer ?
#
loop_
_entity_poly.entity_id
_entity_poly.type
_entity_poly.pdbx_seq_one_letter_code
_entity_poly.pdbx_strand_id
1 'polypeptide(L)'
;DSGEIIAHVMTDQDTGDSSQVEPLLDQIDGEIGQFTADGAYDGKPTYKVVANHSRSATIVIPPRANAIERADTEPLSQRDRHIAAINIDGRMKWQAATSYGKRSLVETAIGRYKSIIGRRLRARSFRTQQTEVAIGCAVLNRMLTCARPKSVRYKAATA
;
A
#
# COMPACT_ATOMS: atom_id res chain seq x y z
N ASP A 1 7.77 9.81 5.23
CA ASP A 1 7.04 9.48 3.99
C ASP A 1 6.97 10.68 3.06
N SER A 2 7.72 10.65 1.96
CA SER A 2 7.72 11.70 0.92
C SER A 2 6.37 11.77 0.19
N GLY A 3 5.65 10.64 0.12
CA GLY A 3 4.39 10.52 -0.61
C GLY A 3 4.58 10.38 -2.12
N GLU A 4 5.80 10.11 -2.56
CA GLU A 4 6.16 9.84 -3.95
C GLU A 4 5.72 8.44 -4.38
N ILE A 5 5.42 8.31 -5.67
CA ILE A 5 5.17 7.03 -6.32
C ILE A 5 6.49 6.57 -6.93
N ILE A 6 7.10 5.51 -6.36
CA ILE A 6 8.41 5.01 -6.80
C ILE A 6 8.32 3.74 -7.66
N ALA A 7 7.17 3.06 -7.64
CA ALA A 7 6.89 1.89 -8.45
C ALA A 7 5.45 1.96 -8.95
N HIS A 8 5.21 1.47 -10.16
CA HIS A 8 3.87 1.39 -10.72
C HIS A 8 3.76 0.21 -11.70
N VAL A 9 2.59 -0.40 -11.76
CA VAL A 9 2.26 -1.41 -12.77
C VAL A 9 0.86 -1.14 -13.28
N MET A 10 0.68 -1.28 -14.59
CA MET A 10 -0.63 -1.25 -15.20
C MET A 10 -1.12 -2.67 -15.41
N THR A 11 -2.34 -2.93 -14.94
CA THR A 11 -3.01 -4.22 -15.06
C THR A 11 -4.14 -4.16 -16.08
N ASP A 12 -4.48 -5.31 -16.64
CA ASP A 12 -5.76 -5.52 -17.32
C ASP A 12 -6.82 -6.00 -16.32
N GLN A 13 -8.02 -6.29 -16.83
CA GLN A 13 -9.17 -6.74 -16.01
C GLN A 13 -9.02 -8.17 -15.46
N ASP A 14 -8.12 -8.97 -16.04
CA ASP A 14 -7.95 -10.39 -15.71
C ASP A 14 -6.79 -10.60 -14.72
N THR A 15 -6.04 -9.54 -14.44
CA THR A 15 -4.88 -9.54 -13.54
C THR A 15 -5.29 -9.22 -12.11
N GLY A 16 -5.11 -10.19 -11.21
CA GLY A 16 -5.38 -9.98 -9.78
C GLY A 16 -4.33 -9.09 -9.11
N ASP A 17 -4.77 -8.08 -8.36
CA ASP A 17 -3.89 -7.09 -7.73
C ASP A 17 -2.77 -7.68 -6.85
N SER A 18 -3.05 -8.78 -6.15
CA SER A 18 -2.05 -9.44 -5.29
C SER A 18 -0.89 -10.06 -6.06
N SER A 19 -1.09 -10.42 -7.34
CA SER A 19 -0.04 -10.91 -8.22
C SER A 19 0.97 -9.83 -8.63
N GLN A 20 0.60 -8.56 -8.47
CA GLN A 20 1.43 -7.42 -8.87
C GLN A 20 2.37 -6.93 -7.78
N VAL A 21 2.32 -7.53 -6.59
CA VAL A 21 3.22 -7.16 -5.49
C VAL A 21 4.68 -7.42 -5.87
N GLU A 22 4.98 -8.56 -6.50
CA GLU A 22 6.34 -8.89 -6.93
C GLU A 22 6.84 -7.94 -8.04
N PRO A 23 6.11 -7.75 -9.17
CA PRO A 23 6.46 -6.76 -10.17
C PRO A 23 6.64 -5.31 -9.66
N LEU A 24 5.93 -4.93 -8.60
CA LEU A 24 6.08 -3.61 -7.97
C LEU A 24 7.34 -3.52 -7.11
N LEU A 25 7.66 -4.58 -6.36
CA LEU A 25 8.85 -4.62 -5.52
C LEU A 25 10.13 -4.73 -6.36
N ASP A 26 10.11 -5.45 -7.49
CA ASP A 26 11.24 -5.55 -8.42
C ASP A 26 11.70 -4.20 -9.01
N GLN A 27 10.86 -3.16 -8.90
CA GLN A 27 11.20 -1.79 -9.32
C GLN A 27 11.91 -0.98 -8.22
N ILE A 28 12.07 -1.54 -7.02
CA ILE A 28 12.62 -0.87 -5.85
C ILE A 28 13.96 -1.53 -5.50
N ASP A 29 15.08 -0.84 -5.74
CA ASP A 29 16.41 -1.41 -5.48
C ASP A 29 16.72 -1.62 -3.98
N GLY A 30 16.05 -0.90 -3.09
CA GLY A 30 16.33 -0.88 -1.66
C GLY A 30 15.34 -1.68 -0.81
N GLU A 31 15.79 -2.15 0.36
CA GLU A 31 14.88 -2.80 1.31
C GLU A 31 13.78 -1.85 1.80
N ILE A 32 12.57 -2.39 1.96
CA ILE A 32 11.45 -1.68 2.56
C ILE A 32 11.34 -2.02 4.06
N GLY A 33 11.09 -1.00 4.89
CA GLY A 33 10.86 -1.21 6.32
C GLY A 33 9.46 -1.75 6.65
N GLN A 34 8.45 -1.36 5.87
CA GLN A 34 7.06 -1.74 6.11
C GLN A 34 6.26 -1.84 4.80
N PHE A 35 5.53 -2.93 4.63
CA PHE A 35 4.53 -3.12 3.57
C PHE A 35 3.13 -3.00 4.18
N THR A 36 2.31 -2.06 3.70
CA THR A 36 0.93 -1.88 4.18
C THR A 36 -0.05 -2.04 3.04
N ALA A 37 -1.01 -2.95 3.17
CA ALA A 37 -2.02 -3.20 2.14
C ALA A 37 -3.38 -3.53 2.77
N ASP A 38 -4.41 -3.67 1.94
CA ASP A 38 -5.72 -4.07 2.40
C ASP A 38 -5.88 -5.59 2.50
N GLY A 39 -6.99 -6.04 3.12
CA GLY A 39 -7.23 -7.46 3.37
C GLY A 39 -7.36 -8.33 2.11
N ALA A 40 -7.50 -7.74 0.91
CA ALA A 40 -7.45 -8.52 -0.33
C ALA A 40 -6.06 -9.15 -0.52
N TYR A 41 -5.00 -8.48 -0.04
CA TYR A 41 -3.61 -8.93 -0.06
C TYR A 41 -3.25 -9.88 1.11
N ASP A 42 -4.20 -10.24 1.99
CA ASP A 42 -3.96 -11.21 3.07
C ASP A 42 -3.86 -12.64 2.50
N GLY A 43 -2.69 -12.99 1.97
CA GLY A 43 -2.44 -14.30 1.39
C GLY A 43 -0.96 -14.68 1.42
N LYS A 44 -0.68 -15.99 1.56
CA LYS A 44 0.70 -16.53 1.60
C LYS A 44 1.61 -16.02 0.46
N PRO A 45 1.14 -15.90 -0.80
CA PRO A 45 2.00 -15.39 -1.88
C PRO A 45 2.54 -13.99 -1.59
N THR A 46 1.69 -13.06 -1.12
CA THR A 46 2.10 -11.70 -0.78
C THR A 46 3.13 -11.68 0.34
N TYR A 47 2.91 -12.43 1.43
CA TYR A 47 3.88 -12.50 2.53
C TYR A 47 5.23 -13.05 2.08
N LYS A 48 5.23 -14.09 1.23
CA LYS A 48 6.46 -14.69 0.68
C LYS A 48 7.23 -13.69 -0.19
N VAL A 49 6.53 -13.03 -1.11
CA VAL A 49 7.13 -12.05 -2.03
C VAL A 49 7.76 -10.88 -1.25
N VAL A 50 7.03 -10.32 -0.27
CA VAL A 50 7.56 -9.22 0.55
C VAL A 50 8.78 -9.67 1.36
N ALA A 51 8.74 -10.86 1.97
CA ALA A 51 9.86 -11.40 2.74
C ALA A 51 11.08 -11.75 1.87
N ASN A 52 10.86 -12.14 0.61
CA ASN A 52 11.93 -12.39 -0.35
C ASN A 52 12.65 -11.10 -0.75
N HIS A 53 11.90 -10.03 -1.00
CA HIS A 53 12.45 -8.72 -1.36
C HIS A 53 13.08 -8.01 -0.15
N SER A 54 12.47 -8.11 1.03
CA SER A 54 12.90 -7.40 2.23
C SER A 54 12.63 -8.23 3.48
N ARG A 55 13.66 -8.97 3.93
CA ARG A 55 13.54 -9.98 4.98
C ARG A 55 13.07 -9.41 6.33
N SER A 56 13.42 -8.15 6.60
CA SER A 56 13.08 -7.44 7.84
C SER A 56 11.81 -6.59 7.73
N ALA A 57 11.10 -6.62 6.59
CA ALA A 57 9.92 -5.80 6.39
C ALA A 57 8.77 -6.19 7.33
N THR A 58 8.17 -5.19 7.97
CA THR A 58 6.91 -5.37 8.70
C THR A 58 5.74 -5.38 7.71
N ILE A 59 4.98 -6.47 7.68
CA ILE A 59 3.82 -6.63 6.80
C ILE A 59 2.57 -6.30 7.60
N VAL A 60 1.93 -5.17 7.30
CA VAL A 60 0.71 -4.69 7.94
C VAL A 60 -0.46 -4.84 6.98
N ILE A 61 -1.11 -6.00 7.06
CA ILE A 61 -2.30 -6.31 6.28
C ILE A 61 -3.38 -6.77 7.27
N PRO A 62 -4.57 -6.15 7.27
CA PRO A 62 -5.62 -6.59 8.17
C PRO A 62 -6.08 -7.99 7.75
N PRO A 63 -6.03 -8.99 8.65
CA PRO A 63 -6.57 -10.31 8.38
C PRO A 63 -8.04 -10.23 7.94
N ARG A 64 -8.42 -11.15 7.04
CA ARG A 64 -9.83 -11.31 6.64
C ARG A 64 -10.68 -11.71 7.86
N ALA A 65 -11.97 -11.36 7.86
CA ALA A 65 -12.85 -11.60 9.02
C ALA A 65 -12.92 -13.06 9.46
N ASN A 66 -12.75 -14.00 8.53
CA ASN A 66 -12.76 -15.45 8.78
C ASN A 66 -11.34 -16.04 8.88
N ALA A 67 -10.32 -15.21 9.12
CA ALA A 67 -8.95 -15.68 9.27
C ALA A 67 -8.80 -16.43 10.60
N ILE A 68 -8.41 -17.69 10.52
CA ILE A 68 -8.13 -18.55 11.67
C ILE A 68 -6.62 -18.60 11.88
N GLU A 69 -6.19 -18.53 13.14
CA GLU A 69 -4.80 -18.77 13.55
C GLU A 69 -4.40 -20.20 13.17
N ARG A 70 -3.18 -20.39 12.68
CA ARG A 70 -2.64 -21.75 12.60
C ARG A 70 -2.21 -22.18 13.99
N ALA A 71 -2.79 -23.29 14.47
CA ALA A 71 -2.57 -23.78 15.83
C ALA A 71 -1.10 -24.15 16.12
N ASP A 72 -0.29 -24.49 15.12
CA ASP A 72 0.93 -25.26 15.36
C ASP A 72 2.15 -24.78 14.54
N THR A 73 2.52 -23.50 14.58
CA THR A 73 3.76 -23.04 13.92
C THR A 73 4.50 -22.01 14.75
N GLU A 74 5.49 -22.49 15.52
CA GLU A 74 6.47 -21.65 16.19
C GLU A 74 7.74 -21.49 15.32
N PRO A 75 8.28 -20.27 15.13
CA PRO A 75 7.73 -18.99 15.59
C PRO A 75 6.49 -18.57 14.79
N LEU A 76 5.52 -17.95 15.47
CA LEU A 76 4.30 -17.42 14.84
C LEU A 76 4.63 -16.56 13.62
N SER A 77 3.84 -16.68 12.55
CA SER A 77 3.99 -15.80 11.40
C SER A 77 3.55 -14.37 11.74
N GLN A 78 3.99 -13.36 10.98
CA GLN A 78 3.49 -11.98 11.17
C GLN A 78 1.95 -11.92 11.09
N ARG A 79 1.36 -12.74 10.22
CA ARG A 79 -0.09 -12.86 10.05
C ARG A 79 -0.77 -13.38 11.32
N ASP A 80 -0.23 -14.46 11.91
CA ASP A 80 -0.82 -15.06 13.11
C ASP A 80 -0.73 -14.10 14.30
N ARG A 81 0.37 -13.34 14.44
CA ARG A 81 0.49 -12.28 15.44
C ARG A 81 -0.58 -11.18 15.26
N HIS A 82 -0.91 -10.81 14.02
CA HIS A 82 -1.99 -9.85 13.76
C HIS A 82 -3.36 -10.39 14.14
N ILE A 83 -3.64 -11.67 13.87
CA ILE A 83 -4.90 -12.31 14.25
C ILE A 83 -5.03 -12.34 15.78
N ALA A 84 -3.98 -12.81 16.49
CA ALA A 84 -3.96 -12.84 17.95
C ALA A 84 -4.14 -11.45 18.57
N ALA A 85 -3.42 -10.44 18.07
CA ALA A 85 -3.56 -9.06 18.54
C ALA A 85 -4.98 -8.51 18.31
N ILE A 86 -5.61 -8.81 17.18
CA ILE A 86 -7.00 -8.40 16.92
C ILE A 86 -7.98 -9.12 17.84
N ASN A 87 -7.77 -10.41 18.12
CA ASN A 87 -8.60 -11.20 19.02
C ASN A 87 -8.52 -10.72 20.48
N ILE A 88 -7.33 -10.31 20.93
CA ILE A 88 -7.09 -9.85 22.31
C ILE A 88 -7.55 -8.40 22.51
N ASP A 89 -7.12 -7.50 21.62
CA ASP A 89 -7.20 -6.05 21.83
C ASP A 89 -8.23 -5.35 20.92
N GLY A 90 -8.77 -6.06 19.94
CA GLY A 90 -9.69 -5.53 18.96
C GLY A 90 -9.00 -4.82 17.79
N ARG A 91 -9.72 -4.75 16.66
CA ARG A 91 -9.20 -4.23 15.38
C ARG A 91 -8.75 -2.77 15.44
N MET A 92 -9.45 -1.92 16.21
CA MET A 92 -9.10 -0.49 16.32
C MET A 92 -7.76 -0.28 17.03
N LYS A 93 -7.50 -0.98 18.13
CA LYS A 93 -6.21 -0.92 18.83
C LYS A 93 -5.09 -1.47 17.95
N TRP A 94 -5.33 -2.58 17.26
CA TRP A 94 -4.37 -3.13 16.30
C TRP A 94 -4.01 -2.13 15.18
N GLN A 95 -5.00 -1.43 14.61
CA GLN A 95 -4.76 -0.40 13.59
C GLN A 95 -3.89 0.75 14.11
N ALA A 96 -4.11 1.18 15.36
CA ALA A 96 -3.30 2.20 16.01
C ALA A 96 -1.87 1.72 16.25
N ALA A 97 -1.70 0.50 16.80
CA ALA A 97 -0.40 -0.08 17.11
C ALA A 97 0.47 -0.34 15.86
N THR A 98 -0.16 -0.71 14.74
CA THR A 98 0.54 -1.02 13.47
C THR A 98 0.67 0.19 12.53
N SER A 99 0.21 1.37 12.95
CA SER A 99 0.14 2.56 12.09
C SER A 99 -0.64 2.35 10.79
N TYR A 100 -1.64 1.46 10.79
CA TYR A 100 -2.43 1.13 9.60
C TYR A 100 -3.15 2.36 8.99
N GLY A 101 -3.42 3.38 9.80
CA GLY A 101 -4.00 4.65 9.35
C GLY A 101 -3.19 5.38 8.26
N LYS A 102 -1.89 5.06 8.09
CA LYS A 102 -1.06 5.57 6.98
C LYS A 102 -1.62 5.21 5.60
N ARG A 103 -2.45 4.17 5.48
CA ARG A 103 -3.15 3.81 4.22
C ARG A 103 -3.94 4.98 3.62
N SER A 104 -4.51 5.85 4.46
CA SER A 104 -5.25 7.04 4.00
C SER A 104 -4.39 8.00 3.15
N LEU A 105 -3.07 8.01 3.36
CA LEU A 105 -2.13 8.80 2.56
C LEU A 105 -2.01 8.25 1.13
N VAL A 106 -2.04 6.92 0.98
CA VAL A 106 -2.03 6.25 -0.33
C VAL A 106 -3.33 6.55 -1.08
N GLU A 107 -4.48 6.44 -0.41
CA GLU A 107 -5.79 6.79 -0.99
C GLU A 107 -5.82 8.25 -1.45
N THR A 108 -5.24 9.16 -0.64
CA THR A 108 -5.08 10.56 -1.02
C THR A 108 -4.17 10.72 -2.24
N ALA A 109 -3.06 9.97 -2.33
CA ALA A 109 -2.17 10.01 -3.49
C ALA A 109 -2.88 9.55 -4.78
N ILE A 110 -3.63 8.45 -4.73
CA ILE A 110 -4.42 7.95 -5.85
C ILE A 110 -5.57 8.91 -6.20
N GLY A 111 -6.20 9.53 -5.20
CA GLY A 111 -7.20 10.57 -5.41
C GLY A 111 -6.63 11.76 -6.18
N ARG A 112 -5.45 12.24 -5.80
CA ARG A 112 -4.74 13.32 -6.51
C ARG A 112 -4.40 12.92 -7.94
N TYR A 113 -3.85 11.72 -8.14
CA TYR A 113 -3.57 11.18 -9.49
C TYR A 113 -4.82 11.26 -10.37
N LYS A 114 -5.94 10.71 -9.90
CA LYS A 114 -7.21 10.69 -10.65
C LYS A 114 -7.79 12.08 -10.89
N SER A 115 -7.57 13.03 -9.98
CA SER A 115 -8.08 14.40 -10.10
C SER A 115 -7.24 15.29 -11.03
N ILE A 116 -5.91 15.14 -11.02
CA ILE A 116 -4.97 16.01 -11.74
C ILE A 116 -4.65 15.42 -13.12
N ILE A 117 -4.28 14.14 -13.18
CA ILE A 117 -3.91 13.47 -14.43
C ILE A 117 -5.19 13.05 -15.19
N GLY A 118 -6.14 12.49 -14.45
CA GLY A 118 -7.45 12.10 -14.98
C GLY A 118 -7.86 10.68 -14.58
N ARG A 119 -9.15 10.38 -14.76
CA ARG A 119 -9.74 9.08 -14.43
C ARG A 119 -9.67 8.06 -15.55
N ARG A 120 -9.31 8.48 -16.76
CA ARG A 120 -9.26 7.65 -17.98
C ARG A 120 -7.93 7.85 -18.68
N LEU A 121 -7.44 6.77 -19.28
CA LEU A 121 -6.28 6.80 -20.15
C LEU A 121 -6.71 7.20 -21.56
N ARG A 122 -5.88 7.99 -22.24
CA ARG A 122 -6.11 8.47 -23.61
C ARG A 122 -5.48 7.56 -24.64
N ALA A 123 -4.38 6.92 -24.28
CA ALA A 123 -3.67 5.96 -25.12
C ALA A 123 -4.56 4.74 -25.42
N ARG A 124 -4.46 4.24 -26.66
CA ARG A 124 -5.31 3.15 -27.16
C ARG A 124 -4.68 1.76 -27.05
N SER A 125 -3.35 1.67 -27.08
CA SER A 125 -2.64 0.40 -26.91
C SER A 125 -2.13 0.24 -25.49
N PHE A 126 -2.09 -0.99 -24.99
CA PHE A 126 -1.64 -1.29 -23.63
C PHE A 126 -0.22 -0.75 -23.34
N ARG A 127 0.73 -0.94 -24.26
CA ARG A 127 2.09 -0.40 -24.12
C ARG A 127 2.11 1.13 -23.98
N THR A 128 1.31 1.82 -24.79
CA THR A 128 1.22 3.30 -24.72
C THR A 128 0.49 3.77 -23.46
N GLN A 129 -0.46 2.99 -22.94
CA GLN A 129 -1.14 3.25 -21.68
C GLN A 129 -0.20 3.07 -20.47
N GLN A 130 0.67 2.06 -20.48
CA GLN A 130 1.72 1.90 -19.46
C GLN A 130 2.64 3.14 -19.43
N THR A 131 3.00 3.64 -20.61
CA THR A 131 3.82 4.86 -20.74
C THR A 131 3.05 6.09 -20.22
N GLU A 132 1.77 6.22 -20.54
CA GLU A 132 0.90 7.28 -20.02
C GLU A 132 0.84 7.27 -18.49
N VAL A 133 0.70 6.09 -17.88
CA VAL A 133 0.71 5.92 -16.42
C VAL A 133 2.05 6.33 -15.81
N ALA A 134 3.16 5.91 -16.42
CA ALA A 134 4.52 6.26 -15.98
C ALA A 134 4.73 7.78 -15.99
N ILE A 135 4.35 8.44 -17.09
CA ILE A 135 4.40 9.90 -17.21
C ILE A 135 3.51 10.56 -16.15
N GLY A 136 2.30 10.04 -15.93
CA GLY A 136 1.38 10.54 -14.91
C GLY A 136 1.99 10.50 -13.49
N CYS A 137 2.66 9.40 -13.14
CA CYS A 137 3.35 9.25 -11.86
C CYS A 137 4.52 10.25 -11.74
N ALA A 138 5.33 10.39 -12.79
CA ALA A 138 6.45 11.34 -12.81
C ALA A 138 5.99 12.80 -12.70
N VAL A 139 4.92 13.19 -13.39
CA VAL A 139 4.31 14.52 -13.28
C VAL A 139 3.82 14.78 -11.85
N LEU A 140 3.13 13.81 -11.25
CA LEU A 140 2.63 13.96 -9.88
C LEU A 140 3.78 14.10 -8.86
N ASN A 141 4.83 13.28 -8.99
CA ASN A 141 6.02 13.40 -8.15
C ASN A 141 6.68 14.79 -8.31
N ARG A 142 6.83 15.29 -9.54
CA ARG A 142 7.37 16.62 -9.78
C ARG A 142 6.55 17.72 -9.11
N MET A 143 5.22 17.60 -9.12
CA MET A 143 4.33 18.52 -8.41
C MET A 143 4.51 18.45 -6.89
N LEU A 144 4.75 17.26 -6.33
CA LEU A 144 5.04 17.10 -4.90
C LEU A 144 6.33 17.81 -4.50
N THR A 145 7.36 17.73 -5.31
CA THR A 145 8.65 18.40 -5.05
C THR A 145 8.52 19.91 -5.16
N CYS A 146 7.79 20.43 -6.16
CA CYS A 146 7.77 21.86 -6.47
C CYS A 146 6.67 22.66 -5.77
N ALA A 147 5.53 22.03 -5.44
CA ALA A 147 4.31 22.76 -5.11
C ALA A 147 3.49 22.12 -3.98
N ARG A 148 4.07 21.25 -3.14
CA ARG A 148 3.33 20.61 -2.03
C ARG A 148 2.92 21.64 -0.97
N PRO A 149 1.61 21.88 -0.75
CA PRO A 149 1.17 22.78 0.30
C PRO A 149 1.46 22.18 1.68
N LYS A 150 1.88 23.03 2.62
CA LYS A 150 2.04 22.68 4.05
C LYS A 150 0.69 22.85 4.75
N SER A 151 -0.12 21.81 4.74
CA SER A 151 -1.40 21.81 5.48
C SER A 151 -1.14 21.70 6.97
N VAL A 152 -1.69 22.64 7.74
CA VAL A 152 -1.67 22.61 9.22
C VAL A 152 -3.09 22.42 9.73
N ARG A 153 -3.24 21.59 10.76
CA ARG A 153 -4.54 21.43 11.42
C ARG A 153 -4.82 22.67 12.25
N TYR A 154 -5.83 23.44 11.86
CA TYR A 154 -6.34 24.53 12.68
C TYR A 154 -7.13 23.96 13.86
N LYS A 155 -6.68 24.23 15.09
CA LYS A 155 -7.49 24.00 16.30
C LYS A 155 -8.14 25.33 16.66
N ALA A 156 -9.43 25.47 16.35
CA ALA A 156 -10.21 26.58 16.86
C ALA A 156 -10.31 26.44 18.39
N ALA A 157 -9.99 27.49 19.15
CA ALA A 157 -10.37 27.56 20.55
C ALA A 157 -11.90 27.59 20.61
N THR A 158 -12.49 26.57 21.23
CA THR A 158 -13.92 26.56 21.54
C THR A 158 -14.12 27.48 22.74
N ALA A 159 -14.99 28.48 22.58
CA ALA A 159 -15.37 29.42 23.63
C ALA A 159 -16.23 28.74 24.70
#